data_AF-A0A857FQM2-F1
#
_entry.id   AF-A0A857FQM2-F1
#
_cell.length_a   1.000
_cell.length_b   1.000
_cell.length_c   1.000
_cell.angle_alpha   90.00
_cell.angle_beta   90.00
_cell.angle_gamma   90.00
#
_symmetry.space_group_name_H-M   'P 1'
#
loop_
_entity.id
_entity.type
_entity.pdbx_description
1 polymer ?
#
loop_
_entity_poly.entity_id
_entity_poly.type
_entity_poly.pdbx_seq_one_letter_code
_entity_poly.pdbx_strand_id
1 'polypeptide(L)'
;MTEPFTCANARYRTDTRHGHPHGKGQARGSVLQAPLVTQADTGDTLWLEYVLGPEGARFWLMWYDANGLPRLTNSAVMDHANLAIMLRALGHGAALDAVQAALPPAGHAA
;
A
#
# COMPACT_ATOMS: atom_id res chain seq x y z
N MET A 1 -2.88 22.80 -6.01
CA MET A 1 -2.72 21.46 -6.59
C MET A 1 -2.44 20.54 -5.43
N THR A 2 -3.40 19.71 -5.03
CA THR A 2 -3.21 18.74 -3.94
C THR A 2 -2.19 17.72 -4.40
N GLU A 3 -1.07 17.61 -3.70
CA GLU A 3 -0.05 16.62 -4.07
C GLU A 3 -0.66 15.21 -4.04
N PRO A 4 -0.30 14.35 -5.01
CA PRO A 4 -0.82 13.00 -5.05
C PRO A 4 -0.42 12.24 -3.79
N PHE A 5 -1.35 11.41 -3.30
CA PHE A 5 -1.15 10.43 -2.23
C PHE A 5 -0.05 9.42 -2.60
N THR A 6 1.19 9.85 -2.41
CA THR A 6 2.39 9.07 -2.68
C THR A 6 3.35 9.35 -1.55
N CYS A 7 4.04 8.30 -1.09
CA CYS A 7 4.99 8.40 -0.01
C CYS A 7 6.38 7.99 -0.49
N ALA A 8 7.40 8.66 0.03
CA ALA A 8 8.79 8.30 -0.22
C ALA A 8 9.64 8.53 1.03
N ASN A 9 10.63 7.68 1.23
CA ASN A 9 11.72 7.87 2.18
C ASN A 9 13.06 7.60 1.47
N ALA A 10 14.17 7.60 2.21
CA ALA A 10 15.51 7.41 1.65
C ALA A 10 15.70 6.09 0.88
N ARG A 11 14.88 5.07 1.15
CA ARG A 11 15.02 3.72 0.58
C ARG A 11 13.87 3.31 -0.34
N TYR A 12 12.66 3.81 -0.07
CA TYR A 12 11.43 3.33 -0.69
C TYR A 12 10.57 4.48 -1.20
N ARG A 13 9.81 4.22 -2.27
CA ARG A 13 8.76 5.11 -2.77
C ARG A 13 7.57 4.31 -3.29
N THR A 14 6.37 4.88 -3.24
CA THR A 14 5.17 4.32 -3.89
C THR A 14 5.42 4.09 -5.39
N ASP A 15 5.06 2.91 -5.92
CA ASP A 15 5.07 2.65 -7.37
C ASP A 15 3.79 3.18 -8.02
N THR A 16 3.85 4.40 -8.54
CA THR A 16 2.70 5.06 -9.18
C THR A 16 2.37 4.54 -10.58
N ARG A 17 3.16 3.63 -11.14
CA ARG A 17 2.92 3.04 -12.46
C ARG A 17 1.88 1.91 -12.41
N HIS A 18 1.67 1.34 -11.23
CA HIS A 18 0.80 0.18 -11.01
C HIS A 18 -0.33 0.48 -10.02
N GLY A 19 -1.22 -0.50 -9.84
CA GLY A 19 -2.28 -0.43 -8.85
C GLY A 19 -3.44 0.50 -9.21
N HIS A 20 -4.24 0.81 -8.20
CA HIS A 20 -5.45 1.62 -8.26
C HIS A 20 -5.18 3.02 -7.73
N PRO A 21 -5.95 4.02 -8.20
CA PRO A 21 -5.92 5.34 -7.61
C PRO A 21 -6.68 5.35 -6.29
N HIS A 22 -6.23 6.17 -5.35
CA HIS A 22 -6.90 6.42 -4.06
C HIS A 22 -8.21 7.23 -4.19
N GLY A 23 -8.49 7.77 -5.39
CA GLY A 23 -9.67 8.55 -5.69
C GLY A 23 -9.65 9.11 -7.11
N LYS A 24 -10.74 9.77 -7.51
CA LYS A 24 -10.84 10.36 -8.85
C LYS A 24 -9.79 11.46 -9.04
N GLY A 25 -8.93 11.30 -10.05
CA GLY A 25 -7.86 12.26 -10.36
C GLY A 25 -6.62 12.17 -9.45
N GLN A 26 -6.57 11.18 -8.55
CA GLN A 26 -5.42 10.94 -7.67
C GLN A 26 -4.38 10.02 -8.33
N ALA A 27 -3.15 10.03 -7.82
CA ALA A 27 -2.13 9.08 -8.25
C ALA A 27 -2.54 7.63 -7.95
N ARG A 28 -1.99 6.73 -8.77
CA ARG A 28 -2.08 5.28 -8.57
C ARG A 28 -1.00 4.83 -7.58
N GLY A 29 -1.09 3.58 -7.16
CA GLY A 29 -0.08 2.93 -6.32
C GLY A 29 -0.67 1.95 -5.33
N SER A 30 -1.98 2.02 -5.10
CA SER A 30 -2.66 1.11 -4.19
C SER A 30 -2.88 -0.27 -4.78
N VAL A 31 -2.64 -1.29 -3.98
CA VAL A 31 -2.94 -2.69 -4.32
C VAL A 31 -4.45 -2.91 -4.41
N LEU A 32 -5.22 -2.21 -3.57
CA LEU A 32 -6.68 -2.33 -3.47
C LEU A 32 -7.39 -1.09 -4.00
N GLN A 33 -8.65 -1.24 -4.40
CA GLN A 33 -9.47 -0.10 -4.85
C GLN A 33 -10.01 0.76 -3.69
N ALA A 34 -9.93 0.26 -2.46
CA ALA A 34 -10.44 0.87 -1.25
C ALA A 34 -9.44 0.68 -0.10
N PRO A 35 -9.46 1.53 0.93
CA PRO A 35 -8.59 1.36 2.10
C PRO A 35 -8.90 0.06 2.84
N LEU A 36 -7.89 -0.50 3.51
CA LEU A 36 -8.06 -1.61 4.44
C LEU A 36 -8.88 -1.18 5.66
N VAL A 37 -8.61 0.03 6.17
CA VAL A 37 -9.28 0.60 7.33
C VAL A 37 -9.62 2.06 7.06
N THR A 38 -10.81 2.47 7.49
CA THR A 38 -11.20 3.88 7.63
C THR A 38 -11.57 4.12 9.07
N GLN A 39 -10.85 5.00 9.77
CA GLN A 39 -11.18 5.41 11.12
C GLN A 39 -12.37 6.40 11.08
N ALA A 40 -13.47 6.05 11.73
CA ALA A 40 -14.71 6.80 11.64
C ALA A 40 -14.66 8.16 12.36
N ASP A 41 -13.84 8.27 13.40
CA ASP A 41 -13.68 9.45 14.25
C ASP A 41 -12.71 10.47 13.66
N THR A 42 -11.59 10.01 13.08
CA THR A 42 -10.54 10.87 12.53
C THR A 42 -10.64 11.04 11.02
N GLY A 43 -11.26 10.10 10.31
CA GLY A 43 -11.23 10.03 8.85
C GLY A 43 -9.91 9.49 8.30
N ASP A 44 -8.98 9.07 9.16
CA ASP A 44 -7.71 8.50 8.74
C ASP A 44 -7.93 7.16 8.02
N THR A 45 -7.17 6.90 6.96
CA THR A 45 -7.29 5.69 6.14
C THR A 45 -5.99 4.92 6.07
N LEU A 46 -6.07 3.60 6.15
CA LEU A 46 -4.94 2.69 5.96
C LEU A 46 -5.01 2.08 4.57
N TRP A 47 -3.97 2.29 3.79
CA TRP A 47 -3.84 1.74 2.45
C TRP A 47 -2.67 0.77 2.35
N LEU A 48 -2.74 -0.07 1.32
CA LEU A 48 -1.67 -0.98 0.95
C LEU A 48 -1.13 -0.54 -0.41
N GLU A 49 0.12 -0.10 -0.45
CA GLU A 49 0.76 0.41 -1.65
C GLU A 49 1.82 -0.53 -2.22
N TYR A 50 2.00 -0.49 -3.55
CA TYR A 50 3.20 -1.04 -4.18
C TYR A 50 4.43 -0.19 -3.86
N VAL A 51 5.56 -0.84 -3.61
CA VAL A 51 6.83 -0.16 -3.32
C VAL A 51 7.85 -0.41 -4.42
N LEU A 52 8.55 0.66 -4.81
CA LEU A 52 9.80 0.57 -5.55
C LEU A 52 10.96 0.45 -4.56
N GLY A 53 11.74 -0.62 -4.71
CA GLY A 53 12.94 -0.88 -3.93
C GLY A 53 13.83 -1.92 -4.63
N PRO A 54 15.10 -2.04 -4.22
CA PRO A 54 16.04 -2.97 -4.83
C PRO A 54 15.74 -4.45 -4.52
N GLU A 55 14.92 -4.75 -3.49
CA GLU A 55 14.69 -6.13 -3.03
C GLU A 55 13.50 -6.84 -3.72
N GLY A 56 13.03 -6.32 -4.85
CA GLY A 56 11.88 -6.86 -5.58
C GLY A 56 10.53 -6.40 -5.00
N ALA A 57 9.48 -7.22 -5.18
CA ALA A 57 8.13 -6.85 -4.77
C ALA A 57 8.04 -6.65 -3.25
N ARG A 58 7.68 -5.42 -2.86
CA ARG A 58 7.45 -4.98 -1.48
C ARG A 58 6.15 -4.19 -1.44
N PHE A 59 5.54 -4.18 -0.26
CA PHE A 59 4.27 -3.51 -0.03
C PHE A 59 4.38 -2.55 1.14
N TRP A 60 3.75 -1.38 1.05
CA TRP A 60 3.73 -0.40 2.12
C TRP A 60 2.34 -0.34 2.74
N LEU A 61 2.26 -0.57 4.05
CA LEU A 61 1.14 -0.12 4.85
C LEU A 61 1.30 1.35 5.14
N MET A 62 0.47 2.18 4.53
CA MET A 62 0.55 3.63 4.62
C MET A 62 -0.73 4.19 5.22
N TRP A 63 -0.59 4.88 6.34
CA TRP A 63 -1.66 5.70 6.89
C TRP A 63 -1.71 7.05 6.19
N TYR A 64 -2.91 7.52 5.93
CA TYR A 64 -3.20 8.86 5.43
C TYR A 64 -4.21 9.52 6.34
N ASP A 65 -4.04 10.81 6.62
CA ASP A 65 -5.04 11.55 7.38
C ASP A 65 -6.32 11.86 6.56
N ALA A 66 -7.32 12.51 7.15
CA ALA A 66 -8.55 12.87 6.43
C ALA A 66 -8.36 13.83 5.24
N ASN A 67 -7.25 14.58 5.20
CA ASN A 67 -6.86 15.40 4.04
C ASN A 67 -6.00 14.60 3.06
N GLY A 68 -5.69 13.37 3.44
CA GLY A 68 -4.84 12.39 2.81
C GLY A 68 -3.35 12.75 2.83
N LEU A 69 -2.88 13.47 3.85
CA LEU A 69 -1.44 13.59 4.06
C LEU A 69 -0.89 12.29 4.64
N PRO A 70 0.25 11.76 4.13
CA PRO A 70 0.82 10.52 4.63
C PRO A 70 1.30 10.68 6.07
N ARG A 71 0.87 9.76 6.94
CA ARG A 71 1.37 9.61 8.31
C ARG A 71 2.42 8.50 8.32
N LEU A 72 3.69 8.90 8.25
CA LEU A 72 4.82 7.95 8.33
C LEU A 72 4.85 7.21 9.68
N THR A 73 4.42 7.87 10.75
CA THR A 73 4.18 7.23 12.04
C THR A 73 3.13 6.14 11.88
N ASN A 74 3.49 4.90 12.26
CA ASN A 74 2.69 3.68 12.10
C ASN A 74 2.61 3.11 10.68
N SER A 75 3.42 3.61 9.75
CA SER A 75 3.55 3.03 8.40
C SER A 75 4.71 2.02 8.34
N ALA A 76 4.56 0.96 7.55
CA ALA A 76 5.56 -0.12 7.48
C ALA A 76 5.69 -0.70 6.08
N VAL A 77 6.93 -0.91 5.62
CA VAL A 77 7.23 -1.66 4.41
C VAL A 77 7.42 -3.13 4.78
N MET A 78 6.69 -4.01 4.11
CA MET A 78 6.68 -5.45 4.36
C MET A 78 6.95 -6.22 3.08
N ASP A 79 7.58 -7.39 3.24
CA ASP A 79 7.53 -8.43 2.22
C ASP A 79 6.16 -9.13 2.22
N HIS A 80 5.97 -10.01 1.24
CA HIS A 80 4.73 -10.74 1.07
C HIS A 80 4.37 -11.63 2.28
N ALA A 81 5.36 -12.30 2.87
CA ALA A 81 5.11 -13.24 3.97
C ALA A 81 4.59 -12.52 5.21
N ASN A 82 5.24 -11.41 5.59
CA ASN A 82 4.81 -10.60 6.72
C ASN A 82 3.47 -9.90 6.46
N LEU A 83 3.26 -9.40 5.23
CA LEU A 83 1.99 -8.81 4.85
C LEU A 83 0.84 -9.82 4.96
N ALA A 84 1.05 -11.06 4.51
CA ALA A 84 0.04 -12.11 4.57
C ALA A 84 -0.39 -12.44 6.02
N ILE A 85 0.57 -12.49 6.94
CA ILE A 85 0.31 -12.69 8.38
C ILE A 85 -0.54 -11.53 8.91
N MET A 86 -0.15 -10.30 8.58
CA MET A 86 -0.82 -9.09 9.05
C MET A 86 -2.28 -9.02 8.54
N LEU A 87 -2.50 -9.20 7.23
CA LEU A 87 -3.85 -9.15 6.66
C LEU A 87 -4.78 -10.21 7.27
N ARG A 88 -4.27 -11.40 7.56
CA ARG A 88 -5.05 -12.44 8.27
C ARG A 88 -5.40 -12.00 9.68
N ALA A 89 -4.45 -11.43 10.43
CA ALA A 89 -4.68 -10.95 11.79
C ALA A 89 -5.74 -9.83 11.85
N LEU A 90 -5.82 -8.99 10.81
CA LEU A 90 -6.83 -7.94 10.68
C LEU A 90 -8.18 -8.42 10.08
N GLY A 91 -8.31 -9.71 9.75
CA GLY A 91 -9.54 -10.23 9.14
C GLY A 91 -9.73 -9.86 7.66
N HIS A 92 -8.70 -9.35 6.99
CA HIS A 92 -8.72 -8.99 5.57
C HIS A 92 -8.31 -10.15 4.64
N GLY A 93 -8.89 -11.34 4.86
CA GLY A 93 -8.59 -12.54 4.06
C GLY A 93 -8.79 -12.34 2.55
N ALA A 94 -9.84 -11.61 2.14
CA ALA A 94 -10.08 -11.31 0.72
C ALA A 94 -9.03 -10.39 0.07
N ALA A 95 -8.37 -9.55 0.87
CA ALA A 95 -7.26 -8.72 0.37
C ALA A 95 -6.00 -9.56 0.13
N LEU A 96 -5.86 -10.71 0.79
CA LEU A 96 -4.73 -11.61 0.60
C LEU A 96 -4.70 -12.18 -0.83
N ASP A 97 -5.85 -12.51 -1.39
CA ASP A 97 -5.94 -13.05 -2.75
C ASP A 97 -5.51 -11.99 -3.78
N ALA A 98 -5.90 -10.73 -3.56
CA ALA A 98 -5.46 -9.60 -4.39
C ALA A 98 -3.94 -9.39 -4.28
N VAL A 99 -3.37 -9.52 -3.09
CA VAL A 99 -1.92 -9.45 -2.86
C VAL A 99 -1.17 -10.61 -3.53
N GLN A 100 -1.72 -11.82 -3.49
CA GLN A 100 -1.15 -13.00 -4.16
C GLN A 100 -1.17 -12.84 -5.68
N ALA A 101 -2.26 -12.32 -6.24
CA ALA A 101 -2.37 -12.01 -7.67
C ALA A 101 -1.47 -10.84 -8.10
N ALA A 102 -1.12 -9.96 -7.15
CA ALA A 102 -0.24 -8.81 -7.36
C ALA A 102 1.25 -9.16 -7.34
N LEU A 103 1.63 -10.35 -6.90
CA LEU A 103 3.01 -10.79 -6.99
C LEU A 103 3.39 -10.95 -8.47
N PRO A 104 4.54 -10.42 -8.93
CA PRO A 104 5.08 -10.84 -10.20
C PRO A 104 5.27 -12.38 -10.14
N PRO A 105 5.02 -13.11 -11.24
CA PRO A 105 5.34 -14.53 -11.29
C PRO A 105 6.80 -14.71 -10.86
N ALA A 106 7.10 -15.79 -10.15
CA ALA A 106 8.44 -16.08 -9.64
C ALA A 106 9.45 -16.14 -10.81
N GLY A 107 9.98 -14.97 -11.19
CA GLY A 107 11.09 -14.84 -12.10
C GLY A 107 12.31 -15.32 -11.35
N HIS A 108 12.94 -16.35 -11.89
CA HIS A 108 14.23 -16.85 -11.42
C HIS A 108 15.14 -15.66 -11.12
N ALA A 109 15.72 -15.68 -9.93
CA ALA A 109 16.90 -14.88 -9.64
C ALA A 109 17.89 -15.09 -10.79
N ALA A 110 18.19 -14.01 -11.52
CA ALA A 110 19.36 -13.91 -12.36
C ALA A 110 20.48 -13.30 -11.52
#